data_AF-A0A534ANB5-F1
#
_entry.id   AF-A0A534ANB5-F1
#
_cell.length_a   1.000
_cell.length_b   1.000
_cell.length_c   1.000
_cell.angle_alpha   90.00
_cell.angle_beta   90.00
_cell.angle_gamma   90.00
#
_symmetry.space_group_name_H-M   'P 1'
#
loop_
_entity.id
_entity.type
_entity.pdbx_description
1 polymer ?
#
loop_
_entity_poly.entity_id
_entity_poly.type
_entity_poly.pdbx_seq_one_letter_code
_entity_poly.pdbx_strand_id
1 'polypeptide(L)'
;MAEVLSAGRTTPERQGLEALRARVRAATLRPEADASGEIIADLTEERSALERARARAARWVETARADRRSRPLLDRMLEQFPLDSAQGKALMSLAEALLRTPDPKRADQLIAERLAALRGAGVPGDTDLLLRTGFTLLGAAGRLLPEVSAELSGEFSPSSLTKPMIAPIVRAALRQSMQLLGHAFIVGETIDAALARGRAEPGLALCSFDVLGEGARTEADAQRYCDAYRHAIEALGGQPVGLVHQRSGISVKLSALEPRYTQLQSARVNERLAPRMLELARHAARAGIGFTIDAEEADRLDLSLDIVESLARDPATRAWEGLGLAVQAYGRRAPLVLDWVAALAQGSGRRMTVRLVKGAYWDSVIKRAQERGLATFPVYTSKAATDASYLECARQLLAARDVLYPQFATHNAYTVAAVLELAPPGAAYEFQRLQGMGEALYDAARAEVPDLPPVRVYAPVGTHEELLPYLVRSKRWCAIPSRRSRPRRCARRAFASRARSTARSAPTRKGRISGIPRRSPPSRLK
;
A
#
# COMPACT_ATOMS: atom_id res chain seq x y z
N MET A 1 36.65 -47.27 5.66
CA MET A 1 37.24 -45.91 5.81
C MET A 1 37.52 -45.31 4.42
N ALA A 2 36.47 -45.02 3.66
CA ALA A 2 36.57 -44.29 2.40
C ALA A 2 35.19 -43.70 2.10
N GLU A 3 34.91 -42.51 2.61
CA GLU A 3 33.80 -41.67 2.14
C GLU A 3 33.96 -40.24 2.66
N VAL A 4 34.97 -39.54 2.13
CA VAL A 4 35.02 -38.06 2.16
C VAL A 4 35.56 -37.63 0.81
N LEU A 5 34.96 -36.60 0.22
CA LEU A 5 35.26 -35.93 -1.06
C LEU A 5 34.40 -36.34 -2.28
N SER A 6 33.08 -36.17 -2.16
CA SER A 6 32.24 -35.83 -3.31
C SER A 6 31.98 -34.32 -3.31
N ALA A 7 32.90 -33.56 -3.90
CA ALA A 7 32.62 -32.18 -4.30
C ALA A 7 31.47 -32.20 -5.34
N GLY A 8 30.31 -31.68 -4.94
CA GLY A 8 29.07 -31.76 -5.71
C GLY A 8 29.18 -31.08 -7.06
N ARG A 9 29.07 -31.86 -8.14
CA ARG A 9 28.78 -31.35 -9.48
C ARG A 9 27.39 -30.70 -9.44
N THR A 10 27.34 -29.38 -9.50
CA THR A 10 26.09 -28.62 -9.64
C THR A 10 25.46 -28.95 -10.99
N THR A 11 24.18 -29.31 -11.00
CA THR A 11 23.44 -29.59 -12.26
C THR A 11 23.36 -28.34 -13.14
N PRO A 12 23.29 -28.45 -14.48
CA PRO A 12 23.19 -27.30 -15.39
C PRO A 12 22.03 -26.35 -15.06
N GLU A 13 20.92 -26.88 -14.58
CA GLU A 13 19.77 -26.11 -14.09
C GLU A 13 20.14 -25.24 -12.87
N ARG A 14 20.89 -25.79 -11.89
CA ARG A 14 21.40 -25.00 -10.75
C ARG A 14 22.40 -23.94 -11.18
N GLN A 15 23.22 -24.22 -12.19
CA GLN A 15 24.16 -23.25 -12.75
C GLN A 15 23.42 -22.08 -13.42
N GLY A 16 22.32 -22.36 -14.14
CA GLY A 16 21.45 -21.33 -14.71
C GLY A 16 20.78 -20.45 -13.66
N LEU A 17 20.24 -21.07 -12.59
CA LEU A 17 19.57 -20.33 -11.51
C LEU A 17 20.55 -19.44 -10.72
N GLU A 18 21.75 -19.94 -10.41
CA GLU A 18 22.78 -19.14 -9.74
C GLU A 18 23.25 -17.97 -10.62
N ALA A 19 23.34 -18.15 -11.94
CA ALA A 19 23.67 -17.05 -12.86
C ALA A 19 22.60 -15.94 -12.85
N LEU A 20 21.31 -16.31 -12.84
CA LEU A 20 20.21 -15.35 -12.67
C LEU A 20 20.29 -14.65 -11.31
N ARG A 21 20.61 -15.39 -10.25
CA ARG A 21 20.80 -14.85 -8.90
C ARG A 21 21.97 -13.87 -8.84
N ALA A 22 23.08 -14.15 -9.51
CA ALA A 22 24.20 -13.24 -9.65
C ALA A 22 23.82 -11.94 -10.39
N ARG A 23 22.99 -12.02 -11.44
CA ARG A 23 22.44 -10.82 -12.13
C ARG A 23 21.60 -9.96 -11.18
N VAL A 24 20.75 -10.58 -10.35
CA VAL A 24 19.97 -9.87 -9.32
C VAL A 24 20.90 -9.17 -8.31
N ARG A 25 21.98 -9.82 -7.86
CA ARG A 25 23.01 -9.23 -6.97
C ARG A 25 23.65 -8.00 -7.61
N ALA A 26 24.15 -8.16 -8.83
CA ALA A 26 24.84 -7.11 -9.57
C ALA A 26 23.96 -5.86 -9.81
N ALA A 27 22.65 -6.06 -9.98
CA ALA A 27 21.71 -4.96 -10.21
C ALA A 27 21.29 -4.20 -8.93
N THR A 28 21.82 -4.55 -7.75
CA THR A 28 21.41 -3.91 -6.47
C THR A 28 21.54 -2.40 -6.47
N LEU A 29 22.62 -1.88 -7.06
CA LEU A 29 22.88 -0.43 -7.18
C LEU A 29 22.98 0.01 -8.64
N ARG A 30 22.26 -0.67 -9.54
CA ARG A 30 22.23 -0.31 -10.97
C ARG A 30 21.78 1.15 -11.17
N PRO A 31 22.37 1.93 -12.09
CA PRO A 31 21.94 3.29 -12.37
C PRO A 31 20.45 3.38 -12.74
N GLU A 32 19.75 4.41 -12.24
CA GLU A 32 18.32 4.58 -12.50
C GLU A 32 18.02 4.87 -13.96
N ALA A 33 18.89 5.64 -14.63
CA ALA A 33 18.72 6.01 -16.03
C ALA A 33 18.70 4.76 -16.92
N ASP A 34 19.64 3.84 -16.70
CA ASP A 34 19.72 2.58 -17.46
C ASP A 34 18.48 1.72 -17.22
N ALA A 35 18.13 1.48 -15.94
CA ALA A 35 17.00 0.64 -15.57
C ALA A 35 15.66 1.20 -16.09
N SER A 36 15.44 2.52 -15.97
CA SER A 36 14.22 3.15 -16.45
C SER A 36 14.19 3.30 -17.98
N GLY A 37 15.33 3.48 -18.63
CA GLY A 37 15.44 3.56 -20.09
C GLY A 37 15.00 2.27 -20.76
N GLU A 38 15.47 1.12 -20.26
CA GLU A 38 15.06 -0.22 -20.74
C GLU A 38 13.55 -0.41 -20.60
N ILE A 39 13.00 -0.16 -19.40
CA ILE A 39 11.56 -0.30 -19.13
C ILE A 39 10.71 0.59 -20.04
N ILE A 40 11.15 1.83 -20.29
CA ILE A 40 10.41 2.77 -21.14
C ILE A 40 10.44 2.32 -22.61
N ALA A 41 11.55 1.74 -23.06
CA ALA A 41 11.65 1.20 -24.41
C ALA A 41 10.63 0.06 -24.60
N ASP A 42 10.58 -0.90 -23.67
CA ASP A 42 9.65 -2.03 -23.73
C ASP A 42 8.19 -1.57 -23.71
N LEU A 43 7.84 -0.63 -22.81
CA LEU A 43 6.47 -0.11 -22.71
C LEU A 43 6.04 0.80 -23.88
N THR A 44 6.97 1.21 -24.74
CA THR A 44 6.64 2.03 -25.91
C THR A 44 5.82 1.25 -26.95
N GLU A 45 6.05 -0.06 -27.04
CA GLU A 45 5.27 -0.95 -27.92
C GLU A 45 3.80 -1.04 -27.48
N GLU A 46 3.55 -0.92 -26.18
CA GLU A 46 2.21 -1.02 -25.57
C GLU A 46 1.45 0.31 -25.49
N ARG A 47 1.98 1.38 -26.11
CA ARG A 47 1.43 2.75 -25.99
C ARG A 47 -0.07 2.82 -26.25
N SER A 48 -0.55 2.12 -27.27
CA SER A 48 -1.98 2.11 -27.64
C SER A 48 -2.86 1.52 -26.53
N ALA A 49 -2.42 0.42 -25.91
CA ALA A 49 -3.11 -0.20 -24.77
C ALA A 49 -3.09 0.74 -23.54
N LEU A 50 -1.95 1.36 -23.29
CA LEU A 50 -1.77 2.29 -22.16
C LEU A 50 -2.62 3.57 -22.27
N GLU A 51 -2.89 4.08 -23.48
CA GLU A 51 -3.80 5.23 -23.66
C GLU A 51 -5.27 4.83 -23.47
N ARG A 52 -5.69 3.62 -23.89
CA ARG A 52 -7.05 3.11 -23.58
C ARG A 52 -7.23 2.92 -22.08
N ALA A 53 -6.23 2.36 -21.41
CA ALA A 53 -6.20 2.22 -19.96
C ALA A 53 -6.36 3.58 -19.26
N ARG A 54 -5.72 4.63 -19.77
CA ARG A 54 -5.83 5.99 -19.23
C ARG A 54 -7.26 6.52 -19.31
N ALA A 55 -7.91 6.36 -20.46
CA ALA A 55 -9.29 6.80 -20.65
C ALA A 55 -10.26 6.04 -19.74
N ARG A 56 -10.09 4.71 -19.61
CA ARG A 56 -10.87 3.85 -18.71
C ARG A 56 -10.69 4.25 -17.24
N ALA A 57 -9.44 4.39 -16.80
CA ALA A 57 -9.13 4.79 -15.43
C ALA A 57 -9.71 6.16 -15.05
N ALA A 58 -9.75 7.11 -15.98
CA ALA A 58 -10.37 8.42 -15.73
C ALA A 58 -11.86 8.29 -15.38
N ARG A 59 -12.61 7.48 -16.16
CA ARG A 59 -14.03 7.20 -15.89
C ARG A 59 -14.24 6.54 -14.55
N TRP A 60 -13.44 5.53 -14.20
CA TRP A 60 -13.56 4.85 -12.90
C TRP A 60 -13.30 5.78 -11.73
N VAL A 61 -12.31 6.68 -11.84
CA VAL A 61 -12.05 7.67 -10.79
C VAL A 61 -13.21 8.66 -10.66
N GLU A 62 -13.84 9.06 -11.76
CA GLU A 62 -15.02 9.92 -11.74
C GLU A 62 -16.22 9.22 -11.07
N THR A 63 -16.50 7.97 -11.44
CA THR A 63 -17.55 7.13 -10.82
C THR A 63 -17.30 6.91 -9.33
N ALA A 64 -16.09 6.50 -8.96
CA ALA A 64 -15.72 6.24 -7.56
C ALA A 64 -15.80 7.51 -6.69
N ARG A 65 -15.54 8.70 -7.25
CA ARG A 65 -15.68 9.98 -6.54
C ARG A 65 -17.13 10.44 -6.40
N ALA A 66 -17.97 10.11 -7.37
CA ALA A 66 -19.39 10.45 -7.38
C ALA A 66 -20.17 9.63 -6.34
N ASP A 67 -19.73 8.41 -6.04
CA ASP A 67 -20.33 7.60 -5.00
C ASP A 67 -20.07 8.20 -3.59
N ARG A 68 -21.14 8.66 -2.95
CA ARG A 68 -21.11 9.20 -1.59
C ARG A 68 -21.35 8.14 -0.51
N ARG A 69 -21.82 6.94 -0.88
CA ARG A 69 -22.20 5.87 0.08
C ARG A 69 -20.99 5.13 0.64
N SER A 70 -19.89 5.09 -0.10
CA SER A 70 -18.69 4.30 0.20
C SER A 70 -17.59 5.06 0.95
N ARG A 71 -17.80 6.31 1.41
CA ARG A 71 -16.76 7.10 2.08
C ARG A 71 -16.60 6.70 3.55
N PRO A 72 -15.54 5.96 3.94
CA PRO A 72 -15.30 5.63 5.32
C PRO A 72 -15.06 6.91 6.14
N LEU A 73 -15.26 6.86 7.45
CA LEU A 73 -15.01 7.98 8.37
C LEU A 73 -13.62 8.61 8.15
N LEU A 74 -12.62 7.78 7.85
CA LEU A 74 -11.26 8.21 7.54
C LEU A 74 -11.20 9.14 6.31
N ASP A 75 -11.87 8.83 5.21
CA ASP A 75 -11.82 9.67 4.00
C ASP A 75 -12.38 11.06 4.27
N ARG A 76 -13.44 11.17 5.09
CA ARG A 76 -13.97 12.48 5.52
C ARG A 76 -12.97 13.25 6.39
N MET A 77 -12.26 12.53 7.26
CA MET A 77 -11.20 13.11 8.10
C MET A 77 -10.01 13.59 7.25
N LEU A 78 -9.62 12.83 6.23
CA LEU A 78 -8.53 13.16 5.30
C LEU A 78 -8.91 14.27 4.31
N GLU A 79 -10.20 14.41 3.95
CA GLU A 79 -10.69 15.56 3.19
C GLU A 79 -10.61 16.86 4.00
N GLN A 80 -10.90 16.79 5.31
CA GLN A 80 -10.76 17.93 6.23
C GLN A 80 -9.29 18.26 6.54
N PHE A 81 -8.43 17.24 6.62
CA PHE A 81 -6.98 17.38 6.82
C PHE A 81 -6.17 16.59 5.78
N PRO A 82 -5.97 17.14 4.56
CA PRO A 82 -5.19 16.48 3.53
C PRO A 82 -3.79 16.10 4.05
N LEU A 83 -3.38 14.85 3.87
CA LEU A 83 -2.10 14.32 4.42
C LEU A 83 -0.86 15.01 3.84
N ASP A 84 -0.99 15.70 2.70
CA ASP A 84 0.07 16.46 2.06
C ASP A 84 0.25 17.87 2.64
N SER A 85 -0.75 18.36 3.39
CA SER A 85 -0.70 19.63 4.11
C SER A 85 0.26 19.58 5.30
N ALA A 86 0.76 20.75 5.73
CA ALA A 86 1.59 20.85 6.93
C ALA A 86 0.83 20.35 8.17
N GLN A 87 -0.47 20.65 8.23
CA GLN A 87 -1.39 20.25 9.30
C GLN A 87 -1.58 18.73 9.33
N GLY A 88 -1.85 18.09 8.18
CA GLY A 88 -2.01 16.64 8.08
C GLY A 88 -0.73 15.88 8.44
N LYS A 89 0.44 16.37 8.01
CA LYS A 89 1.75 15.79 8.38
C LYS A 89 2.02 15.90 9.87
N ALA A 90 1.69 17.03 10.49
CA ALA A 90 1.87 17.23 11.92
C ALA A 90 0.92 16.35 12.74
N LEU A 91 -0.34 16.24 12.34
CA LEU A 91 -1.31 15.36 12.99
C LEU A 91 -0.87 13.89 12.92
N MET A 92 -0.41 13.42 11.75
CA MET A 92 0.10 12.05 11.61
C MET A 92 1.40 11.83 12.37
N SER A 93 2.31 12.81 12.38
CA SER A 93 3.54 12.73 13.16
C SER A 93 3.26 12.70 14.66
N LEU A 94 2.26 13.45 15.14
CA LEU A 94 1.84 13.44 16.53
C LEU A 94 1.18 12.10 16.90
N ALA A 95 0.28 11.61 16.05
CA ALA A 95 -0.33 10.29 16.22
C ALA A 95 0.76 9.19 16.27
N GLU A 96 1.69 9.16 15.31
CA GLU A 96 2.82 8.21 15.27
C GLU A 96 3.68 8.29 16.55
N ALA A 97 3.96 9.49 17.04
CA ALA A 97 4.84 9.66 18.18
C ALA A 97 4.14 9.28 19.50
N LEU A 98 2.84 9.57 19.63
CA LEU A 98 2.04 9.13 20.78
C LEU A 98 1.88 7.62 20.84
N LEU A 99 1.75 7.00 19.67
CA LEU A 99 1.69 5.54 19.54
C LEU A 99 2.95 4.84 20.04
N ARG A 100 4.11 5.48 19.92
CA ARG A 100 5.39 4.96 20.40
C ARG A 100 5.71 5.32 21.85
N THR A 101 4.84 6.09 22.51
CA THR A 101 5.07 6.59 23.86
C THR A 101 4.05 5.96 24.82
N PRO A 102 4.34 4.79 25.39
CA PRO A 102 3.39 4.09 26.26
C PRO A 102 3.16 4.82 27.58
N ASP A 103 4.15 5.57 28.08
CA ASP A 103 4.04 6.38 29.29
C ASP A 103 3.12 7.61 29.06
N PRO A 104 1.97 7.69 29.76
CA PRO A 104 1.01 8.78 29.62
C PRO A 104 1.65 10.16 29.86
N LYS A 105 2.56 10.28 30.83
CA LYS A 105 3.15 11.58 31.19
C LYS A 105 4.07 12.11 30.07
N ARG A 106 4.91 11.24 29.51
CA ARG A 106 5.76 11.58 28.35
C ARG A 106 4.94 11.84 27.10
N ALA A 107 3.85 11.11 26.90
CA ALA A 107 2.91 11.36 25.81
C ALA A 107 2.29 12.77 25.90
N ASP A 108 1.88 13.20 27.10
CA ASP A 108 1.33 14.54 27.31
C ASP A 108 2.37 15.64 27.10
N GLN A 109 3.61 15.43 27.55
CA GLN A 109 4.74 16.33 27.28
C GLN A 109 4.98 16.47 25.77
N LEU A 110 5.00 15.36 25.05
CA LEU A 110 5.18 15.34 23.60
C LEU A 110 4.04 16.04 22.85
N ILE A 111 2.79 15.87 23.29
CA ILE A 111 1.64 16.61 22.78
C ILE A 111 1.84 18.10 23.00
N ALA A 112 2.19 18.51 24.22
CA ALA A 112 2.39 19.91 24.58
C ALA A 112 3.50 20.55 23.74
N GLU A 113 4.63 19.86 23.55
CA GLU A 113 5.76 20.30 22.71
C GLU A 113 5.36 20.45 21.24
N ARG A 114 4.66 19.46 20.67
CA ARG A 114 4.23 19.50 19.26
C ARG A 114 3.16 20.55 19.01
N LEU A 115 2.21 20.73 19.93
CA LEU A 115 1.23 21.81 19.86
C LEU A 115 1.90 23.19 20.00
N ALA A 116 2.94 23.32 20.84
CA ALA A 116 3.71 24.55 20.96
C ALA A 116 4.51 24.86 19.69
N ALA A 117 5.15 23.86 19.09
CA ALA A 117 5.86 24.00 17.82
C ALA A 117 4.92 24.41 16.67
N LEU A 118 3.70 23.85 16.61
CA LEU A 118 2.67 24.23 15.64
C LEU A 118 2.19 25.67 15.82
N ARG A 119 2.09 26.15 17.07
CA ARG A 119 1.79 27.56 17.37
C ARG A 119 2.93 28.48 16.93
N GLY A 120 4.18 28.06 17.11
CA GLY A 120 5.38 28.83 16.71
C GLY A 120 5.61 28.88 15.19
N ALA A 121 5.09 27.91 14.43
CA ALA A 121 5.29 27.82 12.97
C ALA A 121 4.44 28.78 12.12
N GLY A 122 3.61 29.64 12.74
CA GLY A 122 3.02 30.85 12.17
C GLY A 122 2.48 30.77 10.73
N VAL A 123 1.18 30.52 10.56
CA VAL A 123 0.44 31.11 9.42
C VAL A 123 -0.05 32.47 9.89
N PRO A 124 0.35 33.59 9.26
CA PRO A 124 -0.09 34.91 9.69
C PRO A 124 -1.59 35.08 9.39
N GLY A 125 -2.38 35.33 10.45
CA GLY A 125 -3.71 35.97 10.32
C GLY A 125 -4.94 35.18 10.77
N ASP A 126 -4.85 33.90 11.17
CA ASP A 126 -6.07 33.10 11.44
C ASP A 126 -5.92 32.09 12.59
N THR A 127 -5.12 32.46 13.60
CA THR A 127 -4.75 31.60 14.73
C THR A 127 -5.94 31.27 15.65
N ASP A 128 -6.94 32.16 15.75
CA ASP A 128 -8.12 31.94 16.60
C ASP A 128 -9.18 31.07 15.90
N LEU A 129 -9.32 31.17 14.58
CA LEU A 129 -10.24 30.34 13.80
C LEU A 129 -9.74 28.90 13.65
N LEU A 130 -8.45 28.66 13.43
CA LEU A 130 -7.87 27.31 13.34
C LEU A 130 -7.93 26.54 14.66
N LEU A 131 -7.72 27.25 15.79
CA LEU A 131 -7.91 26.66 17.11
C LEU A 131 -9.41 26.43 17.36
N ARG A 132 -10.29 27.41 17.12
CA ARG A 132 -11.74 27.23 17.28
C ARG A 132 -12.35 26.19 16.35
N THR A 133 -11.90 26.05 15.11
CA THR A 133 -12.39 25.03 14.16
C THR A 133 -11.78 23.66 14.42
N GLY A 134 -10.51 23.57 14.79
CA GLY A 134 -9.87 22.33 15.22
C GLY A 134 -10.47 21.77 16.53
N PHE A 135 -10.78 22.64 17.50
CA PHE A 135 -11.41 22.25 18.76
C PHE A 135 -12.93 22.05 18.65
N THR A 136 -13.65 22.77 17.78
CA THR A 136 -15.07 22.45 17.50
C THR A 136 -15.22 21.16 16.69
N LEU A 137 -14.24 20.79 15.85
CA LEU A 137 -14.18 19.44 15.24
C LEU A 137 -13.92 18.34 16.30
N LEU A 138 -13.01 18.58 17.26
CA LEU A 138 -12.77 17.65 18.36
C LEU A 138 -14.00 17.53 19.28
N GLY A 139 -14.68 18.65 19.56
CA GLY A 139 -15.94 18.68 20.33
C GLY A 139 -17.12 18.06 19.58
N ALA A 140 -17.18 18.19 18.25
CA ALA A 140 -18.16 17.51 17.41
C ALA A 140 -17.88 16.01 17.32
N ALA A 141 -16.61 15.59 17.33
CA ALA A 141 -16.22 14.20 17.53
C ALA A 141 -16.61 13.70 18.93
N GLY A 142 -16.53 14.56 19.96
CA GLY A 142 -17.02 14.30 21.32
C GLY A 142 -18.54 14.09 21.43
N ARG A 143 -19.36 14.68 20.53
CA ARG A 143 -20.82 14.43 20.48
C ARG A 143 -21.18 13.01 20.02
N LEU A 144 -20.22 12.23 19.56
CA LEU A 144 -20.38 10.83 19.16
C LEU A 144 -19.84 9.85 20.23
N LEU A 145 -19.44 10.34 21.41
CA LEU A 145 -18.63 9.61 22.40
C LEU A 145 -19.22 9.75 23.83
N PRO A 146 -20.03 8.78 24.31
CA PRO A 146 -20.71 8.83 25.61
C PRO A 146 -19.77 8.82 26.83
N GLU A 147 -18.60 8.19 26.71
CA GLU A 147 -17.62 8.07 27.81
C GLU A 147 -16.87 9.37 28.06
N VAL A 148 -16.68 10.18 27.02
CA VAL A 148 -16.06 11.50 27.11
C VAL A 148 -17.02 12.51 27.74
N SER A 149 -18.33 12.38 27.51
CA SER A 149 -19.35 13.23 28.18
C SER A 149 -19.46 13.03 29.69
N ALA A 150 -19.06 11.88 30.24
CA ALA A 150 -19.09 11.64 31.68
C ALA A 150 -17.98 12.43 32.41
N GLU A 151 -16.77 12.46 31.85
CA GLU A 151 -15.65 13.29 32.35
C GLU A 151 -15.86 14.79 32.04
N LEU A 152 -16.66 15.11 31.02
CA LEU A 152 -16.96 16.48 30.57
C LEU A 152 -18.33 17.01 31.08
N SER A 153 -18.84 16.52 32.21
CA SER A 153 -20.18 16.87 32.73
C SER A 153 -20.30 18.23 33.44
N GLY A 154 -19.36 19.15 33.24
CA GLY A 154 -19.45 20.55 33.71
C GLY A 154 -19.38 21.54 32.54
N GLU A 155 -20.28 22.53 32.50
CA GLU A 155 -20.44 23.55 31.45
C GLU A 155 -19.16 23.91 30.67
N PHE A 156 -19.00 23.35 29.47
CA PHE A 156 -17.81 23.51 28.64
C PHE A 156 -17.81 24.88 27.93
N SER A 157 -17.00 25.82 28.45
CA SER A 157 -16.62 27.03 27.73
C SER A 157 -15.21 26.90 27.12
N PRO A 158 -15.02 27.12 25.80
CA PRO A 158 -13.70 27.09 25.15
C PRO A 158 -12.67 28.06 25.75
N SER A 159 -13.11 29.06 26.51
CA SER A 159 -12.26 30.08 27.13
C SER A 159 -11.64 29.68 28.48
N SER A 160 -12.03 28.56 29.10
CA SER A 160 -11.53 28.14 30.44
C SER A 160 -10.46 27.04 30.41
N LEU A 161 -10.06 26.55 29.23
CA LEU A 161 -9.06 25.49 29.08
C LEU A 161 -7.65 26.01 29.39
N THR A 162 -7.13 25.67 30.57
CA THR A 162 -5.72 25.91 30.92
C THR A 162 -4.80 24.94 30.17
N LYS A 163 -3.56 25.37 29.88
CA LYS A 163 -2.53 24.57 29.17
C LYS A 163 -2.38 23.11 29.65
N PRO A 164 -2.47 22.77 30.96
CA PRO A 164 -2.31 21.40 31.46
C PRO A 164 -3.46 20.44 31.08
N MET A 165 -4.68 20.93 30.86
CA MET A 165 -5.86 20.08 30.59
C MET A 165 -6.02 19.69 29.11
N ILE A 166 -5.32 20.39 28.20
CA ILE A 166 -5.44 20.17 26.75
C ILE A 166 -4.75 18.87 26.31
N ALA A 167 -3.59 18.55 26.89
CA ALA A 167 -2.81 17.38 26.48
C ALA A 167 -3.53 16.04 26.76
N PRO A 168 -4.12 15.80 27.96
CA PRO A 168 -4.88 14.59 28.23
C PRO A 168 -6.10 14.39 27.31
N ILE A 169 -6.83 15.46 27.00
CA ILE A 169 -8.00 15.41 26.10
C ILE A 169 -7.57 15.08 24.67
N VAL A 170 -6.51 15.72 24.16
CA VAL A 170 -5.96 15.42 22.83
C VAL A 170 -5.45 13.99 22.76
N ARG A 171 -4.80 13.49 23.82
CA ARG A 171 -4.35 12.10 23.92
C ARG A 171 -5.52 11.13 23.86
N ALA A 172 -6.58 11.37 24.63
CA ALA A 172 -7.79 10.53 24.66
C ALA A 172 -8.49 10.51 23.30
N ALA A 173 -8.72 11.68 22.69
CA ALA A 173 -9.33 11.80 21.37
C ALA A 173 -8.50 11.14 20.27
N LEU A 174 -7.16 11.27 20.30
CA LEU A 174 -6.27 10.58 19.35
C LEU A 174 -6.29 9.08 19.58
N ARG A 175 -6.29 8.61 20.84
CA ARG A 175 -6.39 7.18 21.16
C ARG A 175 -7.68 6.55 20.64
N GLN A 176 -8.80 7.21 20.87
CA GLN A 176 -10.10 6.74 20.40
C GLN A 176 -10.22 6.82 18.88
N SER A 177 -9.68 7.88 18.26
CA SER A 177 -9.61 7.98 16.80
C SER A 177 -8.78 6.85 16.20
N MET A 178 -7.67 6.46 16.83
CA MET A 178 -6.86 5.32 16.41
C MET A 178 -7.60 3.98 16.57
N GLN A 179 -8.38 3.79 17.63
CA GLN A 179 -9.22 2.60 17.80
C GLN A 179 -10.28 2.52 16.70
N LEU A 180 -10.99 3.63 16.42
CA LEU A 180 -11.96 3.71 15.32
C LEU A 180 -11.31 3.46 13.95
N LEU A 181 -10.09 3.97 13.75
CA LEU A 181 -9.31 3.66 12.56
C LEU A 181 -8.92 2.18 12.52
N GLY A 182 -8.60 1.58 13.65
CA GLY A 182 -8.24 0.17 13.73
C GLY A 182 -9.32 -0.76 13.21
N HIS A 183 -10.59 -0.47 13.55
CA HIS A 183 -11.75 -1.21 13.04
C HIS A 183 -11.94 -1.13 11.52
N ALA A 184 -11.44 -0.07 10.87
CA ALA A 184 -11.50 0.08 9.42
C ALA A 184 -10.41 -0.72 8.68
N PHE A 185 -9.30 -1.06 9.36
CA PHE A 185 -8.13 -1.71 8.75
C PHE A 185 -7.92 -3.16 9.19
N ILE A 186 -8.38 -3.55 10.38
CA ILE A 186 -8.38 -4.95 10.83
C ILE A 186 -9.71 -5.59 10.48
N VAL A 187 -9.66 -6.80 9.93
CA VAL A 187 -10.86 -7.58 9.63
C VAL A 187 -11.43 -8.21 10.91
N GLY A 188 -10.56 -8.74 11.77
CA GLY A 188 -10.89 -9.22 13.11
C GLY A 188 -9.66 -9.33 14.01
N GLU A 189 -9.85 -9.32 15.32
CA GLU A 189 -8.75 -9.43 16.30
C GLU A 189 -8.09 -10.83 16.27
N THR A 190 -8.85 -11.85 15.89
CA THR A 190 -8.37 -13.22 15.69
C THR A 190 -8.72 -13.71 14.29
N ILE A 191 -8.01 -14.74 13.82
CA ILE A 191 -8.27 -15.35 12.51
C ILE A 191 -9.70 -15.92 12.44
N ASP A 192 -10.18 -16.50 13.53
CA ASP A 192 -11.53 -17.05 13.64
C ASP A 192 -12.61 -15.97 13.49
N ALA A 193 -12.43 -14.83 14.15
CA ALA A 193 -13.30 -13.67 14.01
C ALA A 193 -13.26 -13.12 12.57
N ALA A 194 -12.07 -13.05 11.97
CA ALA A 194 -11.89 -12.56 10.61
C ALA A 194 -12.56 -13.50 9.58
N LEU A 195 -12.48 -14.81 9.77
CA LEU A 195 -13.16 -15.82 8.95
C LEU A 195 -14.68 -15.77 9.13
N ALA A 196 -15.18 -15.58 10.36
CA ALA A 196 -16.60 -15.40 10.61
C ALA A 196 -17.16 -14.18 9.89
N ARG A 197 -16.43 -13.06 9.92
CA ARG A 197 -16.77 -11.86 9.18
C ARG A 197 -16.72 -12.07 7.66
N GLY A 198 -15.71 -12.78 7.16
CA GLY A 198 -15.58 -13.13 5.74
C GLY A 198 -16.74 -13.97 5.19
N ARG A 199 -17.41 -14.77 6.04
CA ARG A 199 -18.63 -15.50 5.68
C ARG A 199 -19.87 -14.60 5.61
N ALA A 200 -19.92 -13.54 6.40
CA ALA A 200 -21.06 -12.62 6.45
C ALA A 200 -20.98 -11.51 5.39
N GLU A 201 -19.77 -11.10 5.01
CA GLU A 201 -19.53 -9.98 4.10
C GLU A 201 -18.98 -10.47 2.74
N PRO A 202 -19.76 -10.40 1.64
CA PRO A 202 -19.31 -10.85 0.32
C PRO A 202 -18.01 -10.18 -0.16
N GLY A 203 -17.79 -8.92 0.23
CA GLY A 203 -16.57 -8.17 -0.08
C GLY A 203 -15.29 -8.72 0.58
N LEU A 204 -15.43 -9.63 1.54
CA LEU A 204 -14.36 -10.31 2.29
C LEU A 204 -14.32 -11.83 2.05
N ALA A 205 -15.11 -12.34 1.10
CA ALA A 205 -15.19 -13.78 0.83
C ALA A 205 -13.84 -14.38 0.35
N LEU A 206 -12.99 -13.57 -0.29
CA LEU A 206 -11.67 -13.97 -0.78
C LEU A 206 -10.58 -13.08 -0.18
N CYS A 207 -9.84 -13.61 0.81
CA CYS A 207 -8.82 -12.88 1.54
C CYS A 207 -7.41 -13.47 1.37
N SER A 208 -6.40 -12.63 1.61
CA SER A 208 -5.08 -13.06 2.07
C SER A 208 -4.87 -12.47 3.44
N PHE A 209 -4.89 -13.29 4.47
CA PHE A 209 -4.78 -12.81 5.85
C PHE A 209 -3.34 -12.49 6.19
N ASP A 210 -3.13 -11.29 6.72
CA ASP A 210 -1.87 -10.84 7.31
C ASP A 210 -2.00 -10.91 8.82
N VAL A 211 -1.50 -12.00 9.41
CA VAL A 211 -1.41 -12.12 10.87
C VAL A 211 -0.37 -11.11 11.33
N LEU A 212 -0.84 -10.05 11.98
CA LEU A 212 -0.04 -8.89 12.34
C LEU A 212 1.10 -9.33 13.27
N GLY A 213 2.32 -9.15 12.77
CA GLY A 213 3.54 -9.58 13.43
C GLY A 213 4.72 -9.32 12.52
N GLU A 214 5.71 -8.58 13.01
CA GLU A 214 6.92 -8.28 12.23
C GLU A 214 8.11 -8.05 13.14
N GLY A 215 9.31 -8.40 12.65
CA GLY A 215 10.57 -8.10 13.31
C GLY A 215 10.66 -8.64 14.73
N ALA A 216 10.56 -9.96 14.88
CA ALA A 216 10.81 -10.65 16.15
C ALA A 216 12.10 -10.12 16.81
N ARG A 217 12.04 -9.83 18.10
CA ARG A 217 13.20 -9.32 18.85
C ARG A 217 13.86 -10.41 19.66
N THR A 218 13.09 -11.42 20.03
CA THR A 218 13.52 -12.57 20.81
C THR A 218 13.08 -13.86 20.16
N GLU A 219 13.71 -14.96 20.56
CA GLU A 219 13.28 -16.29 20.13
C GLU A 219 11.83 -16.62 20.56
N ALA A 220 11.43 -16.13 21.75
CA ALA A 220 10.06 -16.26 22.22
C ALA A 220 9.06 -15.52 21.31
N ASP A 221 9.42 -14.36 20.76
CA ASP A 221 8.59 -13.68 19.76
C ASP A 221 8.47 -14.51 18.49
N ALA A 222 9.58 -15.05 17.99
CA ALA A 222 9.60 -15.86 16.78
C ALA A 222 8.75 -17.13 16.93
N GLN A 223 8.80 -17.80 18.09
CA GLN A 223 7.94 -18.94 18.38
C GLN A 223 6.46 -18.53 18.46
N ARG A 224 6.14 -17.44 19.17
CA ARG A 224 4.76 -16.93 19.26
C ARG A 224 4.17 -16.63 17.88
N TYR A 225 4.93 -15.99 16.99
CA TYR A 225 4.49 -15.74 15.61
C TYR A 225 4.36 -17.03 14.80
N CYS A 226 5.26 -17.99 14.98
CA CYS A 226 5.16 -19.31 14.34
C CYS A 226 3.86 -20.02 14.72
N ASP A 227 3.51 -20.02 16.01
CA ASP A 227 2.29 -20.63 16.54
C ASP A 227 1.04 -19.91 16.01
N ALA A 228 1.08 -18.57 15.93
CA ALA A 228 0.00 -17.77 15.35
C ALA A 228 -0.21 -18.08 13.86
N TYR A 229 0.86 -18.21 13.08
CA TYR A 229 0.76 -18.64 11.68
C TYR A 229 0.23 -20.07 11.54
N ARG A 230 0.65 -20.99 12.40
CA ARG A 230 0.16 -22.37 12.41
C ARG A 230 -1.34 -22.43 12.67
N HIS A 231 -1.80 -21.75 13.72
CA HIS A 231 -3.23 -21.64 14.06
C HIS A 231 -4.03 -21.05 12.89
N ALA A 232 -3.54 -19.96 12.29
CA ALA A 232 -4.19 -19.34 11.14
C ALA A 232 -4.28 -20.27 9.92
N ILE A 233 -3.23 -21.04 9.63
CA ILE A 233 -3.25 -22.03 8.54
C ILE A 233 -4.27 -23.14 8.82
N GLU A 234 -4.35 -23.63 10.05
CA GLU A 234 -5.33 -24.65 10.44
C GLU A 234 -6.77 -24.15 10.32
N ALA A 235 -7.06 -22.94 10.83
CA ALA A 235 -8.36 -22.31 10.71
C ALA A 235 -8.76 -22.09 9.24
N LEU A 236 -7.81 -21.67 8.40
CA LEU A 236 -8.02 -21.50 6.95
C LEU A 236 -8.25 -22.82 6.22
N GLY A 237 -7.75 -23.94 6.74
CA GLY A 237 -7.98 -25.27 6.18
C GLY A 237 -9.45 -25.69 6.20
N GLY A 238 -10.24 -25.17 7.14
CA GLY A 238 -11.68 -25.44 7.26
C GLY A 238 -12.57 -24.79 6.18
N GLN A 239 -12.00 -24.00 5.27
CA GLN A 239 -12.73 -23.46 4.12
C GLN A 239 -13.21 -24.57 3.17
N PRO A 240 -14.32 -24.37 2.43
CA PRO A 240 -14.75 -25.32 1.40
C PRO A 240 -13.62 -25.73 0.45
N VAL A 241 -13.61 -27.01 0.05
CA VAL A 241 -12.61 -27.56 -0.88
C VAL A 241 -12.77 -26.89 -2.24
N GLY A 242 -11.65 -26.50 -2.85
CA GLY A 242 -11.60 -25.83 -4.14
C GLY A 242 -10.17 -25.59 -4.60
N LEU A 243 -10.01 -24.93 -5.74
CA LEU A 243 -8.70 -24.55 -6.26
C LEU A 243 -8.01 -23.56 -5.32
N VAL A 244 -6.69 -23.65 -5.19
CA VAL A 244 -5.93 -22.85 -4.22
C VAL A 244 -6.13 -21.35 -4.38
N HIS A 245 -6.25 -20.85 -5.61
CA HIS A 245 -6.46 -19.42 -5.90
C HIS A 245 -7.92 -18.98 -5.70
N GLN A 246 -8.88 -19.89 -5.55
CA GLN A 246 -10.28 -19.57 -5.23
C GLN A 246 -10.54 -19.54 -3.72
N ARG A 247 -9.56 -19.94 -2.90
CA ARG A 247 -9.66 -20.01 -1.44
C ARG A 247 -8.88 -18.86 -0.81
N SER A 248 -9.26 -18.45 0.39
CA SER A 248 -8.47 -17.49 1.15
C SER A 248 -7.14 -18.11 1.57
N GLY A 249 -6.09 -17.29 1.55
CA GLY A 249 -4.73 -17.70 1.90
C GLY A 249 -4.14 -16.86 3.03
N ILE A 250 -2.85 -17.05 3.28
CA ILE A 250 -2.10 -16.35 4.32
C ILE A 250 -0.87 -15.64 3.74
N SER A 251 -0.51 -14.51 4.33
CA SER A 251 0.73 -13.78 4.08
C SER A 251 1.64 -13.88 5.30
N VAL A 252 2.92 -14.18 5.07
CA VAL A 252 3.90 -14.45 6.14
C VAL A 252 5.11 -13.55 5.96
N LYS A 253 5.61 -12.96 7.06
CA LYS A 253 6.81 -12.13 7.08
C LYS A 253 7.97 -12.90 7.68
N LEU A 254 9.07 -13.01 6.95
CA LEU A 254 10.26 -13.74 7.37
C LEU A 254 10.88 -13.15 8.65
N SER A 255 10.86 -11.81 8.79
CA SER A 255 11.36 -11.15 10.00
C SER A 255 10.57 -11.46 11.26
N ALA A 256 9.32 -11.95 11.17
CA ALA A 256 8.55 -12.38 12.32
C ALA A 256 9.03 -13.73 12.87
N LEU A 257 9.79 -14.51 12.09
CA LEU A 257 10.14 -15.89 12.40
C LEU A 257 11.62 -16.13 12.72
N GLU A 258 12.47 -15.10 12.52
CA GLU A 258 13.88 -15.13 12.91
C GLU A 258 14.32 -13.77 13.48
N PRO A 259 14.70 -13.70 14.77
CA PRO A 259 15.07 -12.43 15.41
C PRO A 259 16.27 -11.74 14.79
N ARG A 260 17.15 -12.52 14.15
CA ARG A 260 18.36 -12.05 13.47
C ARG A 260 18.24 -12.20 11.96
N TYR A 261 17.07 -11.89 11.40
CA TYR A 261 16.83 -11.90 9.96
C TYR A 261 17.59 -10.75 9.24
N THR A 262 18.87 -11.01 8.95
CA THR A 262 19.83 -10.11 8.30
C THR A 262 20.87 -10.91 7.51
N GLN A 263 21.38 -10.34 6.41
CA GLN A 263 22.37 -10.97 5.54
C GLN A 263 23.65 -11.42 6.28
N LEU A 264 24.09 -10.68 7.30
CA LEU A 264 25.29 -11.03 8.10
C LEU A 264 25.10 -12.27 8.98
N GLN A 265 23.87 -12.80 9.05
CA GLN A 265 23.52 -13.99 9.82
C GLN A 265 22.89 -15.04 8.89
N SER A 266 23.23 -15.03 7.60
CA SER A 266 22.66 -15.94 6.58
C SER A 266 22.74 -17.42 6.98
N ALA A 267 23.87 -17.86 7.53
CA ALA A 267 24.02 -19.24 8.00
C ALA A 267 22.99 -19.61 9.07
N ARG A 268 22.84 -18.77 10.10
CA ARG A 268 21.84 -18.92 11.17
C ARG A 268 20.41 -18.90 10.61
N VAL A 269 20.15 -17.98 9.69
CA VAL A 269 18.82 -17.84 9.07
C VAL A 269 18.50 -19.11 8.28
N ASN A 270 19.41 -19.64 7.48
CA ASN A 270 19.19 -20.87 6.73
C ASN A 270 19.04 -22.09 7.66
N GLU A 271 19.79 -22.16 8.77
CA GLU A 271 19.68 -23.24 9.74
C GLU A 271 18.36 -23.22 10.53
N ARG A 272 17.81 -22.04 10.84
CA ARG A 272 16.66 -21.89 11.74
C ARG A 272 15.36 -21.52 11.03
N LEU A 273 15.41 -20.52 10.16
CA LEU A 273 14.22 -19.99 9.48
C LEU A 273 13.75 -20.93 8.37
N ALA A 274 14.66 -21.51 7.58
CA ALA A 274 14.26 -22.37 6.46
C ALA A 274 13.44 -23.60 6.93
N PRO A 275 13.85 -24.35 7.98
CA PRO A 275 13.02 -25.45 8.50
C PRO A 275 11.64 -25.01 9.01
N ARG A 276 11.55 -23.87 9.71
CA ARG A 276 10.27 -23.32 10.18
C ARG A 276 9.34 -22.97 9.04
N MET A 277 9.87 -22.28 8.03
CA MET A 277 9.13 -21.91 6.84
C MET A 277 8.68 -23.15 6.05
N LEU A 278 9.52 -24.18 6.01
CA LEU A 278 9.21 -25.45 5.36
C LEU A 278 8.06 -26.17 6.05
N GLU A 279 8.07 -26.20 7.38
CA GLU A 279 6.97 -26.74 8.17
C GLU A 279 5.68 -25.98 7.85
N LEU A 280 5.65 -24.65 8.01
CA LEU A 280 4.47 -23.82 7.72
C LEU A 280 3.97 -24.00 6.28
N ALA A 281 4.86 -24.03 5.29
CA ALA A 281 4.50 -24.26 3.89
C ALA A 281 3.86 -25.65 3.67
N ARG A 282 4.37 -26.70 4.33
CA ARG A 282 3.76 -28.04 4.30
C ARG A 282 2.39 -28.07 4.97
N HIS A 283 2.20 -27.34 6.08
CA HIS A 283 0.87 -27.17 6.68
C HIS A 283 -0.09 -26.47 5.71
N ALA A 284 0.34 -25.39 5.06
CA ALA A 284 -0.48 -24.66 4.09
C ALA A 284 -0.82 -25.52 2.85
N ALA A 285 0.14 -26.33 2.37
CA ALA A 285 -0.09 -27.28 1.29
C ALA A 285 -1.13 -28.34 1.66
N ARG A 286 -1.05 -28.94 2.85
CA ARG A 286 -2.06 -29.89 3.35
C ARG A 286 -3.44 -29.25 3.52
N ALA A 287 -3.48 -28.00 3.97
CA ALA A 287 -4.71 -27.23 4.08
C ALA A 287 -5.27 -26.80 2.70
N GLY A 288 -4.48 -26.87 1.63
CA GLY A 288 -4.86 -26.50 0.27
C GLY A 288 -5.10 -25.00 0.09
N ILE A 289 -4.36 -24.15 0.81
CA ILE A 289 -4.51 -22.68 0.79
C ILE A 289 -3.29 -22.00 0.16
N GLY A 290 -3.44 -20.74 -0.25
CA GLY A 290 -2.31 -19.93 -0.71
C GLY A 290 -1.40 -19.51 0.45
N PHE A 291 -0.08 -19.51 0.23
CA PHE A 291 0.95 -19.12 1.19
C PHE A 291 1.91 -18.14 0.52
N THR A 292 1.80 -16.85 0.85
CA THR A 292 2.60 -15.80 0.22
C THR A 292 3.64 -15.26 1.19
N ILE A 293 4.91 -15.31 0.81
CA ILE A 293 5.99 -14.66 1.56
C ILE A 293 6.00 -13.17 1.22
N ASP A 294 5.74 -12.31 2.21
CA ASP A 294 5.76 -10.87 2.01
C ASP A 294 7.19 -10.35 1.82
N ALA A 295 7.32 -9.37 0.92
CA ALA A 295 8.59 -8.71 0.66
C ALA A 295 8.81 -7.57 1.66
N GLU A 296 9.97 -7.57 2.29
CA GLU A 296 10.36 -6.62 3.32
C GLU A 296 11.38 -5.58 2.78
N GLU A 297 12.38 -5.16 3.56
CA GLU A 297 13.36 -4.18 3.09
C GLU A 297 14.32 -4.72 2.02
N ALA A 298 14.84 -3.80 1.20
CA ALA A 298 15.67 -4.14 0.03
C ALA A 298 16.95 -4.92 0.36
N ASP A 299 17.50 -4.78 1.57
CA ASP A 299 18.69 -5.52 2.03
C ASP A 299 18.40 -6.96 2.47
N ARG A 300 17.11 -7.34 2.58
CA ARG A 300 16.66 -8.70 2.88
C ARG A 300 16.27 -9.51 1.65
N LEU A 301 16.22 -8.89 0.46
CA LEU A 301 15.76 -9.54 -0.76
C LEU A 301 16.58 -10.80 -1.09
N ASP A 302 17.91 -10.74 -1.05
CA ASP A 302 18.76 -11.90 -1.38
C ASP A 302 18.45 -13.09 -0.47
N LEU A 303 18.52 -12.85 0.85
CA LEU A 303 18.22 -13.84 1.86
C LEU A 303 16.81 -14.42 1.75
N SER A 304 15.81 -13.60 1.39
CA SER A 304 14.44 -14.10 1.19
C SER A 304 14.35 -15.08 0.02
N LEU A 305 15.15 -14.90 -1.02
CA LEU A 305 15.15 -15.76 -2.20
C LEU A 305 15.82 -17.11 -1.90
N ASP A 306 16.83 -17.15 -1.03
CA ASP A 306 17.39 -18.41 -0.52
C ASP A 306 16.31 -19.26 0.18
N ILE A 307 15.48 -18.62 1.02
CA ILE A 307 14.36 -19.29 1.69
C ILE A 307 13.31 -19.76 0.67
N VAL A 308 12.92 -18.91 -0.29
CA VAL A 308 11.95 -19.28 -1.34
C VAL A 308 12.45 -20.47 -2.17
N GLU A 309 13.72 -20.50 -2.55
CA GLU A 309 14.30 -21.63 -3.27
C GLU A 309 14.25 -22.92 -2.43
N SER A 310 14.59 -22.85 -1.14
CA SER A 310 14.49 -24.00 -0.24
C SER A 310 13.06 -24.57 -0.18
N LEU A 311 12.03 -23.70 -0.15
CA LEU A 311 10.63 -24.13 -0.13
C LEU A 311 10.19 -24.70 -1.48
N ALA A 312 10.58 -24.06 -2.58
CA ALA A 312 10.24 -24.49 -3.93
C ALA A 312 10.90 -25.84 -4.29
N ARG A 313 12.00 -26.21 -3.64
CA ARG A 313 12.64 -27.52 -3.85
C ARG A 313 12.09 -28.64 -2.97
N ASP A 314 11.16 -28.36 -2.06
CA ASP A 314 10.58 -29.40 -1.20
C ASP A 314 9.68 -30.35 -2.01
N PRO A 315 10.02 -31.66 -2.11
CA PRO A 315 9.21 -32.61 -2.87
C PRO A 315 7.81 -32.79 -2.29
N ALA A 316 7.62 -32.61 -0.98
CA ALA A 316 6.33 -32.82 -0.33
C ALA A 316 5.26 -31.78 -0.72
N THR A 317 5.67 -30.63 -1.28
CA THR A 317 4.76 -29.55 -1.67
C THR A 317 4.71 -29.33 -3.18
N ARG A 318 5.36 -30.18 -3.99
CA ARG A 318 5.54 -29.95 -5.44
C ARG A 318 4.23 -29.85 -6.22
N ALA A 319 3.23 -30.66 -5.88
CA ALA A 319 1.92 -30.65 -6.54
C ALA A 319 1.01 -29.47 -6.12
N TRP A 320 1.41 -28.67 -5.13
CA TRP A 320 0.62 -27.56 -4.61
C TRP A 320 1.05 -26.23 -5.24
N GLU A 321 0.11 -25.56 -5.90
CA GLU A 321 0.34 -24.29 -6.62
C GLU A 321 0.24 -23.04 -5.71
N GLY A 322 0.08 -23.23 -4.40
CA GLY A 322 -0.15 -22.12 -3.46
C GLY A 322 1.11 -21.44 -2.92
N LEU A 323 2.31 -21.98 -3.19
CA LEU A 323 3.56 -21.35 -2.78
C LEU A 323 3.76 -20.05 -3.57
N GLY A 324 3.92 -18.94 -2.87
CA GLY A 324 4.17 -17.66 -3.52
C GLY A 324 5.04 -16.70 -2.73
N LEU A 325 5.39 -15.61 -3.42
CA LEU A 325 6.15 -14.49 -2.87
C LEU A 325 5.63 -13.16 -3.41
N ALA A 326 5.83 -12.09 -2.64
CA ALA A 326 5.64 -10.74 -3.13
C ALA A 326 6.92 -10.20 -3.80
N VAL A 327 6.75 -9.43 -4.88
CA VAL A 327 7.83 -8.73 -5.58
C VAL A 327 7.52 -7.24 -5.64
N GLN A 328 8.49 -6.41 -5.27
CA GLN A 328 8.31 -4.97 -5.11
C GLN A 328 8.83 -4.21 -6.34
N ALA A 329 7.92 -3.73 -7.19
CA ALA A 329 8.23 -3.05 -8.46
C ALA A 329 8.97 -1.70 -8.31
N TYR A 330 8.99 -1.09 -7.13
CA TYR A 330 9.81 0.09 -6.85
C TYR A 330 11.33 -0.22 -6.81
N GLY A 331 11.72 -1.50 -6.79
CA GLY A 331 13.09 -1.95 -6.67
C GLY A 331 13.67 -2.16 -8.06
N ARG A 332 14.88 -1.67 -8.31
CA ARG A 332 15.51 -1.75 -9.64
C ARG A 332 15.84 -3.19 -10.08
N ARG A 333 15.74 -4.15 -9.15
CA ARG A 333 15.95 -5.58 -9.36
C ARG A 333 14.67 -6.35 -9.70
N ALA A 334 13.47 -5.74 -9.61
CA ALA A 334 12.20 -6.46 -9.70
C ALA A 334 12.03 -7.29 -10.99
N PRO A 335 12.33 -6.77 -12.20
CA PRO A 335 12.29 -7.59 -13.43
C PRO A 335 13.19 -8.84 -13.34
N LEU A 336 14.43 -8.66 -12.87
CA LEU A 336 15.40 -9.77 -12.76
C LEU A 336 14.99 -10.80 -11.69
N VAL A 337 14.25 -10.38 -10.66
CA VAL A 337 13.68 -11.30 -9.68
C VAL A 337 12.59 -12.15 -10.34
N LEU A 338 11.75 -11.56 -11.21
CA LEU A 338 10.72 -12.32 -11.92
C LEU A 338 11.32 -13.37 -12.85
N ASP A 339 12.39 -13.03 -13.59
CA ASP A 339 13.15 -14.00 -14.40
C ASP A 339 13.63 -15.18 -13.54
N TRP A 340 14.22 -14.89 -12.38
CA TRP A 340 14.69 -15.91 -11.44
C TRP A 340 13.56 -16.77 -10.87
N VAL A 341 12.43 -16.16 -10.48
CA VAL A 341 11.27 -16.90 -9.94
C VAL A 341 10.65 -17.80 -11.02
N ALA A 342 10.52 -17.32 -12.26
CA ALA A 342 10.00 -18.13 -13.37
C ALA A 342 10.91 -19.34 -13.64
N ALA A 343 12.23 -19.13 -13.67
CA ALA A 343 13.20 -20.21 -13.82
C ALA A 343 13.17 -21.20 -12.65
N LEU A 344 13.00 -20.72 -11.41
CA LEU A 344 12.84 -21.57 -10.23
C LEU A 344 11.56 -22.41 -10.31
N ALA A 345 10.44 -21.81 -10.70
CA ALA A 345 9.16 -22.51 -10.85
C ALA A 345 9.27 -23.63 -11.91
N GLN A 346 9.87 -23.32 -13.06
CA GLN A 346 10.17 -24.28 -14.13
C GLN A 346 11.07 -25.43 -13.65
N GLY A 347 12.22 -25.11 -13.04
CA GLY A 347 13.20 -26.09 -12.60
C GLY A 347 12.71 -26.99 -11.45
N SER A 348 11.92 -26.42 -10.54
CA SER A 348 11.26 -27.20 -9.48
C SER A 348 10.01 -27.95 -9.95
N GLY A 349 9.58 -27.73 -11.21
CA GLY A 349 8.41 -28.35 -11.82
C GLY A 349 7.14 -28.13 -11.00
N ARG A 350 6.92 -26.89 -10.57
CA ARG A 350 5.71 -26.43 -9.90
C ARG A 350 5.25 -25.10 -10.49
N ARG A 351 3.96 -24.80 -10.35
CA ARG A 351 3.46 -23.46 -10.59
C ARG A 351 3.58 -22.63 -9.31
N MET A 352 4.11 -21.42 -9.40
CA MET A 352 4.27 -20.53 -8.25
C MET A 352 3.36 -19.30 -8.34
N THR A 353 2.97 -18.75 -7.20
CA THR A 353 2.18 -17.53 -7.13
C THR A 353 3.08 -16.30 -6.96
N VAL A 354 2.84 -15.22 -7.70
CA VAL A 354 3.61 -13.98 -7.53
C VAL A 354 2.69 -12.79 -7.29
N ARG A 355 2.83 -12.18 -6.11
CA ARG A 355 2.16 -10.94 -5.76
C ARG A 355 3.01 -9.74 -6.18
N LEU A 356 2.59 -9.04 -7.23
CA LEU A 356 3.25 -7.81 -7.64
C LEU A 356 2.69 -6.61 -6.87
N VAL A 357 3.54 -6.01 -6.04
CA VAL A 357 3.27 -4.76 -5.32
C VAL A 357 4.20 -3.66 -5.82
N LYS A 358 3.88 -2.40 -5.54
CA LYS A 358 4.85 -1.31 -5.75
C LYS A 358 5.98 -1.39 -4.71
N GLY A 359 5.64 -1.45 -3.44
CA GLY A 359 6.58 -1.53 -2.32
C GLY A 359 5.93 -1.04 -1.03
N ALA A 360 6.64 -1.09 0.09
CA ALA A 360 6.15 -0.53 1.37
C ALA A 360 7.22 0.29 2.12
N TYR A 361 8.48 0.25 1.71
CA TYR A 361 9.62 0.71 2.52
C TYR A 361 10.44 1.86 1.90
N TRP A 362 9.89 2.62 0.95
CA TRP A 362 10.64 3.57 0.13
C TRP A 362 11.45 4.58 0.96
N ASP A 363 10.81 5.31 1.88
CA ASP A 363 11.48 6.32 2.71
C ASP A 363 12.62 5.71 3.54
N SER A 364 12.39 4.53 4.13
CA SER A 364 13.39 3.82 4.94
C SER A 364 14.57 3.36 4.10
N VAL A 365 14.33 2.91 2.86
CA VAL A 365 15.38 2.50 1.94
C VAL A 365 16.23 3.70 1.49
N ILE A 366 15.59 4.84 1.16
CA ILE A 366 16.30 6.09 0.84
C ILE A 366 17.17 6.52 2.02
N LYS A 367 16.59 6.57 3.22
CA LYS A 367 17.31 6.94 4.45
C LYS A 367 18.51 6.01 4.71
N ARG A 368 18.30 4.68 4.69
CA ARG A 368 19.37 3.70 4.95
C ARG A 368 20.49 3.79 3.91
N ALA A 369 20.17 4.03 2.64
CA ALA A 369 21.18 4.17 1.59
C ALA A 369 22.06 5.41 1.83
N GLN A 370 21.47 6.53 2.26
CA GLN A 370 22.20 7.74 2.62
C GLN A 370 23.07 7.54 3.87
N GLU A 371 22.51 6.97 4.94
CA GLU A 371 23.23 6.69 6.19
C GLU A 371 24.43 5.76 5.96
N ARG A 372 24.29 4.78 5.05
CA ARG A 372 25.35 3.83 4.69
C ARG A 372 26.31 4.35 3.61
N GLY A 373 26.11 5.56 3.09
CA GLY A 373 26.97 6.14 2.05
C GLY A 373 27.01 5.35 0.74
N LEU A 374 25.90 4.71 0.35
CA LEU A 374 25.84 3.94 -0.90
C LEU A 374 25.93 4.85 -2.13
N ALA A 375 26.52 4.35 -3.22
CA ALA A 375 26.69 5.11 -4.47
C ALA A 375 25.36 5.55 -5.11
N THR A 376 24.29 4.77 -4.93
CA THR A 376 22.93 5.11 -5.36
C THR A 376 21.91 4.32 -4.52
N PHE A 377 20.64 4.37 -4.92
CA PHE A 377 19.53 3.72 -4.23
C PHE A 377 19.18 2.37 -4.88
N PRO A 378 18.79 1.35 -4.11
CA PRO A 378 18.30 0.09 -4.66
C PRO A 378 16.85 0.16 -5.19
N VAL A 379 16.23 1.34 -5.07
CA VAL A 379 14.85 1.64 -5.49
C VAL A 379 14.84 2.82 -6.46
N TYR A 380 13.79 2.93 -7.28
CA TYR A 380 13.54 4.11 -8.09
C TYR A 380 13.27 5.32 -7.19
N THR A 381 13.80 6.48 -7.58
CA THR A 381 13.62 7.74 -6.83
C THR A 381 12.40 8.53 -7.32
N SER A 382 11.90 8.23 -8.52
CA SER A 382 10.66 8.81 -9.04
C SER A 382 9.49 7.83 -9.00
N LYS A 383 8.32 8.33 -8.60
CA LYS A 383 7.08 7.54 -8.59
C LYS A 383 6.68 7.05 -10.00
N ALA A 384 6.96 7.85 -11.03
CA ALA A 384 6.68 7.48 -12.41
C ALA A 384 7.54 6.29 -12.87
N ALA A 385 8.82 6.23 -12.47
CA ALA A 385 9.66 5.07 -12.76
C ALA A 385 9.17 3.81 -12.04
N THR A 386 8.72 3.91 -10.78
CA THR A 386 8.06 2.80 -10.08
C THR A 386 6.79 2.34 -10.79
N ASP A 387 5.96 3.26 -11.29
CA ASP A 387 4.76 2.88 -12.05
C ASP A 387 5.11 2.17 -13.35
N ALA A 388 6.08 2.68 -14.10
CA ALA A 388 6.56 2.04 -15.33
C ALA A 388 7.13 0.65 -15.03
N SER A 389 7.98 0.52 -14.01
CA SER A 389 8.51 -0.77 -13.59
C SER A 389 7.42 -1.75 -13.16
N TYR A 390 6.33 -1.28 -12.55
CA TYR A 390 5.19 -2.14 -12.23
C TYR A 390 4.52 -2.68 -13.48
N LEU A 391 4.29 -1.84 -14.50
CA LEU A 391 3.66 -2.28 -15.75
C LEU A 391 4.55 -3.26 -16.52
N GLU A 392 5.86 -3.02 -16.55
CA GLU A 392 6.80 -3.96 -17.18
C GLU A 392 6.84 -5.30 -16.42
N CYS A 393 6.93 -5.27 -15.09
CA CYS A 393 6.82 -6.48 -14.28
C CYS A 393 5.48 -7.21 -14.49
N ALA A 394 4.38 -6.48 -14.71
CA ALA A 394 3.09 -7.08 -14.99
C ALA A 394 3.06 -7.77 -16.36
N ARG A 395 3.66 -7.17 -17.39
CA ARG A 395 3.83 -7.77 -18.71
C ARG A 395 4.64 -9.08 -18.64
N GLN A 396 5.74 -9.07 -17.89
CA GLN A 396 6.56 -10.28 -17.67
C GLN A 396 5.77 -11.39 -16.96
N LEU A 397 5.01 -11.06 -15.93
CA LEU A 397 4.16 -12.03 -15.23
C LEU A 397 3.07 -12.61 -16.12
N LEU A 398 2.43 -11.78 -16.96
CA LEU A 398 1.41 -12.24 -17.92
C LEU A 398 2.00 -13.13 -19.02
N ALA A 399 3.26 -12.90 -19.40
CA ALA A 399 4.00 -13.72 -20.34
C ALA A 399 4.39 -15.08 -19.73
N ALA A 400 4.79 -15.12 -18.45
CA ALA A 400 5.19 -16.33 -17.72
C ALA A 400 4.03 -17.08 -17.03
N ARG A 401 2.80 -16.91 -17.50
CA ARG A 401 1.58 -17.45 -16.85
C ARG A 401 1.46 -18.98 -16.85
N ASP A 402 2.24 -19.63 -17.71
CA ASP A 402 2.40 -21.08 -17.81
C ASP A 402 3.00 -21.66 -16.52
N VAL A 403 3.86 -20.90 -15.85
CA VAL A 403 4.59 -21.33 -14.65
C VAL A 403 4.35 -20.44 -13.44
N LEU A 404 3.80 -19.24 -13.65
CA LEU A 404 3.43 -18.32 -12.58
C LEU A 404 1.93 -18.02 -12.58
N TYR A 405 1.35 -17.84 -11.39
CA TYR A 405 0.02 -17.26 -11.20
C TYR A 405 0.18 -15.80 -10.74
N PRO A 406 -0.15 -14.81 -11.59
CA PRO A 406 0.02 -13.39 -11.25
C PRO A 406 -1.07 -12.88 -10.29
N GLN A 407 -0.65 -12.12 -9.28
CA GLN A 407 -1.56 -11.37 -8.38
C GLN A 407 -1.16 -9.90 -8.36
N PHE A 408 -1.98 -9.02 -8.93
CA PHE A 408 -1.68 -7.60 -9.08
C PHE A 408 -2.24 -6.78 -7.92
N ALA A 409 -1.41 -6.50 -6.92
CA ALA A 409 -1.80 -5.74 -5.74
C ALA A 409 -1.65 -4.22 -5.97
N THR A 410 -2.78 -3.51 -6.09
CA THR A 410 -2.79 -2.07 -6.37
C THR A 410 -4.15 -1.42 -6.08
N HIS A 411 -4.13 -0.14 -5.69
CA HIS A 411 -5.32 0.73 -5.58
C HIS A 411 -5.28 1.87 -6.61
N ASN A 412 -4.36 1.80 -7.58
CA ASN A 412 -4.21 2.81 -8.61
C ASN A 412 -5.08 2.44 -9.82
N ALA A 413 -6.11 3.23 -10.08
CA ALA A 413 -7.05 3.02 -11.19
C ALA A 413 -6.37 2.85 -12.56
N TYR A 414 -5.33 3.65 -12.83
CA TYR A 414 -4.57 3.55 -14.07
C TYR A 414 -3.82 2.22 -14.17
N THR A 415 -3.19 1.78 -13.07
CA THR A 415 -2.50 0.48 -13.03
C THR A 415 -3.48 -0.68 -13.23
N VAL A 416 -4.66 -0.66 -12.59
CA VAL A 416 -5.69 -1.70 -12.80
C VAL A 416 -6.12 -1.73 -14.27
N ALA A 417 -6.46 -0.58 -14.83
CA ALA A 417 -6.88 -0.49 -16.23
C ALA A 417 -5.78 -0.93 -17.20
N ALA A 418 -4.52 -0.59 -16.92
CA ALA A 418 -3.38 -0.97 -17.75
C ALA A 418 -3.14 -2.48 -17.73
N VAL A 419 -3.20 -3.11 -16.55
CA VAL A 419 -3.07 -4.57 -16.46
C VAL A 419 -4.19 -5.27 -17.26
N LEU A 420 -5.42 -4.78 -17.20
CA LEU A 420 -6.51 -5.34 -18.02
C LEU A 420 -6.27 -5.21 -19.52
N GLU A 421 -5.72 -4.09 -19.98
CA GLU A 421 -5.43 -3.85 -21.40
C GLU A 421 -4.19 -4.63 -21.89
N LEU A 422 -3.24 -4.92 -21.00
CA LEU A 422 -2.04 -5.73 -21.28
C LEU A 422 -2.30 -7.24 -21.19
N ALA A 423 -3.32 -7.65 -20.45
CA ALA A 423 -3.63 -9.06 -20.26
C ALA A 423 -4.17 -9.68 -21.57
N PRO A 424 -3.61 -10.82 -22.03
CA PRO A 424 -4.16 -11.50 -23.18
C PRO A 424 -5.56 -12.06 -22.85
N PRO A 425 -6.45 -12.21 -23.84
CA PRO A 425 -7.77 -12.79 -23.62
C PRO A 425 -7.70 -14.16 -22.94
N GLY A 426 -8.52 -14.39 -21.93
CA GLY A 426 -8.57 -15.64 -21.16
C GLY A 426 -7.40 -15.86 -20.19
N ALA A 427 -6.52 -14.88 -19.99
CA ALA A 427 -5.44 -15.01 -19.01
C ALA A 427 -6.00 -15.18 -17.58
N ALA A 428 -5.50 -16.17 -16.86
CA ALA A 428 -5.83 -16.40 -15.45
C ALA A 428 -4.87 -15.60 -14.55
N TYR A 429 -5.42 -14.63 -13.83
CA TYR A 429 -4.74 -13.82 -12.82
C TYR A 429 -5.77 -13.24 -11.85
N GLU A 430 -5.31 -12.58 -10.79
CA GLU A 430 -6.18 -11.84 -9.87
C GLU A 430 -5.64 -10.44 -9.59
N PHE A 431 -6.52 -9.56 -9.13
CA PHE A 431 -6.14 -8.32 -8.48
C PHE A 431 -6.13 -8.49 -6.96
N GLN A 432 -5.38 -7.62 -6.28
CA GLN A 432 -5.46 -7.53 -4.83
C GLN A 432 -5.59 -6.09 -4.36
N ARG A 433 -6.32 -5.91 -3.26
CA ARG A 433 -6.47 -4.63 -2.55
C ARG A 433 -6.23 -4.81 -1.06
N LEU A 434 -6.12 -3.71 -0.33
CA LEU A 434 -6.05 -3.74 1.13
C LEU A 434 -7.47 -3.59 1.68
N GLN A 435 -7.72 -4.18 2.84
CA GLN A 435 -8.96 -3.90 3.56
C GLN A 435 -9.09 -2.40 3.86
N GLY A 436 -10.30 -1.86 3.68
CA GLY A 436 -10.59 -0.44 3.87
C GLY A 436 -10.04 0.47 2.79
N MET A 437 -9.47 -0.07 1.70
CA MET A 437 -8.91 0.72 0.60
C MET A 437 -9.28 0.16 -0.77
N GLY A 438 -9.66 1.05 -1.69
CA GLY A 438 -9.87 0.72 -3.10
C GLY A 438 -11.21 0.07 -3.43
N GLU A 439 -12.13 -0.09 -2.47
CA GLU A 439 -13.46 -0.67 -2.68
C GLU A 439 -14.22 0.06 -3.79
N ALA A 440 -14.40 1.38 -3.64
CA ALA A 440 -15.06 2.21 -4.66
C ALA A 440 -14.41 2.13 -6.05
N LEU A 441 -13.10 1.92 -6.13
CA LEU A 441 -12.41 1.72 -7.41
C LEU A 441 -12.77 0.37 -8.04
N TYR A 442 -12.66 -0.72 -7.27
CA TYR A 442 -12.94 -2.06 -7.78
C TYR A 442 -14.44 -2.27 -8.06
N ASP A 443 -15.33 -1.59 -7.34
CA ASP A 443 -16.76 -1.56 -7.63
C ASP A 443 -17.04 -0.82 -8.95
N ALA A 444 -16.42 0.34 -9.15
CA ALA A 444 -16.51 1.07 -10.43
C ALA A 444 -15.95 0.24 -11.60
N ALA A 445 -14.84 -0.48 -11.38
CA ALA A 445 -14.26 -1.37 -12.39
C ALA A 445 -15.17 -2.55 -12.70
N ARG A 446 -15.77 -3.20 -11.69
CA ARG A 446 -16.71 -4.32 -11.84
C ARG A 446 -18.00 -3.92 -12.56
N ALA A 447 -18.45 -2.67 -12.38
CA ALA A 447 -19.61 -2.15 -13.08
C ALA A 447 -19.38 -1.97 -14.60
N GLU A 448 -18.15 -1.65 -15.02
CA GLU A 448 -17.79 -1.50 -16.44
C GLU A 448 -17.28 -2.80 -17.07
N VAL A 449 -16.67 -3.69 -16.29
CA VAL A 449 -16.05 -4.94 -16.75
C VAL A 449 -16.74 -6.12 -16.06
N PRO A 450 -17.77 -6.74 -16.69
CA PRO A 450 -18.52 -7.84 -16.08
C PRO A 450 -17.64 -9.02 -15.66
N ASP A 451 -16.66 -9.37 -16.50
CA ASP A 451 -15.71 -10.47 -16.27
C ASP A 451 -14.42 -9.97 -15.60
N LEU A 452 -14.53 -9.00 -14.69
CA LEU A 452 -13.37 -8.51 -13.95
C LEU A 452 -12.71 -9.68 -13.20
N PRO A 453 -11.38 -9.86 -13.32
CA PRO A 453 -10.67 -10.89 -12.57
C PRO A 453 -10.94 -10.80 -11.06
N PRO A 454 -10.85 -11.92 -10.32
CA PRO A 454 -11.07 -11.93 -8.88
C PRO A 454 -10.24 -10.86 -8.17
N VAL A 455 -10.83 -10.24 -7.14
CA VAL A 455 -10.15 -9.24 -6.31
C VAL A 455 -10.02 -9.79 -4.91
N ARG A 456 -8.80 -10.20 -4.54
CA ARG A 456 -8.50 -10.68 -3.18
C ARG A 456 -8.21 -9.52 -2.24
N VAL A 457 -8.76 -9.59 -1.04
CA VAL A 457 -8.52 -8.58 0.01
C VAL A 457 -7.36 -9.01 0.89
N TYR A 458 -6.30 -8.22 0.94
CA TYR A 458 -5.26 -8.36 1.95
C TYR A 458 -5.80 -7.80 3.27
N ALA A 459 -5.98 -8.72 4.23
CA ALA A 459 -6.80 -8.55 5.41
C ALA A 459 -5.93 -8.66 6.67
N PRO A 460 -5.59 -7.53 7.31
CA PRO A 460 -4.90 -7.54 8.59
C PRO A 460 -5.75 -8.23 9.68
N VAL A 461 -5.11 -9.08 10.46
CA VAL A 461 -5.68 -9.80 11.60
C VAL A 461 -4.75 -9.66 12.78
N GLY A 462 -5.28 -9.20 13.91
CA GLY A 462 -4.51 -9.02 15.13
C GLY A 462 -5.10 -7.93 16.00
N THR A 463 -4.46 -7.69 17.13
CA THR A 463 -4.94 -6.71 18.11
C THR A 463 -4.72 -5.28 17.63
N HIS A 464 -5.45 -4.35 18.26
CA HIS A 464 -5.28 -2.93 18.01
C HIS A 464 -3.84 -2.45 18.27
N GLU A 465 -3.12 -3.01 19.24
CA GLU A 465 -1.73 -2.65 19.54
C GLU A 465 -0.76 -3.07 18.44
N GLU A 466 -0.98 -4.26 17.85
CA GLU A 466 -0.17 -4.81 16.76
C GLU A 466 -0.40 -4.08 15.42
N LEU A 467 -1.58 -3.46 15.25
CA LEU A 467 -1.90 -2.69 14.05
C LEU A 467 -1.16 -1.34 13.97
N LEU A 468 -0.78 -0.76 15.10
CA LEU A 468 -0.30 0.63 15.14
C LEU A 468 1.04 0.82 14.37
N PRO A 469 2.06 -0.05 14.52
CA PRO A 469 3.25 -0.01 13.68
C PRO A 469 2.95 -0.19 12.19
N TYR A 470 1.92 -0.99 11.85
CA TYR A 470 1.47 -1.22 10.48
C TYR A 470 0.79 0.02 9.88
N LEU A 471 -0.10 0.70 10.61
CA LEU A 471 -0.80 1.90 10.14
C LEU A 471 0.11 3.07 9.80
N VAL A 472 1.16 3.27 10.61
CA VAL A 472 2.17 4.33 10.36
C VAL A 472 2.83 4.15 8.99
N ARG A 473 3.02 2.90 8.54
CA ARG A 473 3.59 2.56 7.23
C ARG A 473 2.58 2.68 6.11
N SER A 474 1.39 2.09 6.28
CA SER A 474 0.33 2.04 5.26
C SER A 474 -0.17 3.45 4.87
N LYS A 475 -0.23 4.38 5.84
CA LYS A 475 -0.69 5.76 5.58
C LYS A 475 0.33 6.62 4.84
N ARG A 476 1.64 6.44 5.07
CA ARG A 476 2.68 7.15 4.28
C ARG A 476 2.59 6.77 2.80
N TRP A 477 2.22 5.54 2.49
CA TRP A 477 2.13 5.03 1.11
C TRP A 477 1.04 5.66 0.26
N CYS A 478 -0.14 5.88 0.83
CA CYS A 478 -1.24 6.52 0.11
C CYS A 478 -1.08 8.03 -0.02
N ALA A 479 -0.20 8.61 0.80
CA ALA A 479 -0.05 10.05 1.00
C ALA A 479 1.19 10.66 0.36
N ILE A 480 1.93 9.96 -0.51
CA ILE A 480 3.05 10.57 -1.25
C ILE A 480 2.51 11.14 -2.57
N PRO A 481 2.11 12.44 -2.63
CA PRO A 481 2.04 13.11 -3.91
C PRO A 481 3.47 13.24 -4.43
N SER A 482 3.74 12.72 -5.62
CA SER A 482 4.84 13.24 -6.41
C SER A 482 4.63 14.76 -6.48
N ARG A 483 5.62 15.57 -6.05
CA ARG A 483 5.63 17.04 -6.12
C ARG A 483 5.47 17.61 -7.55
N ARG A 484 5.07 16.80 -8.53
CA ARG A 484 4.83 17.14 -9.93
C ARG A 484 3.47 16.68 -10.48
N SER A 485 2.57 16.12 -9.66
CA SER A 485 1.20 15.88 -10.14
C SER A 485 0.51 17.23 -10.36
N ARG A 486 0.28 17.55 -11.64
CA ARG A 486 -0.52 18.70 -12.08
C ARG A 486 -2.00 18.29 -12.23
N PRO A 487 -2.84 18.37 -11.17
CA PRO A 487 -4.27 18.60 -11.38
C PRO A 487 -4.61 20.10 -11.37
N ARG A 488 -3.82 20.93 -10.66
CA ARG A 488 -4.12 22.37 -10.49
C ARG A 488 -3.85 23.24 -11.73
N ARG A 489 -3.08 22.78 -12.73
CA ARG A 489 -2.87 23.55 -13.99
C ARG A 489 -3.93 23.27 -15.06
N CYS A 490 -4.53 22.08 -15.12
CA CYS A 490 -5.59 21.78 -16.09
C CYS A 490 -6.91 22.47 -15.72
N ALA A 491 -7.25 22.57 -14.43
CA ALA A 491 -8.44 23.29 -13.98
C ALA A 491 -8.37 24.80 -14.31
N ARG A 492 -7.20 25.44 -14.19
CA ARG A 492 -7.05 26.88 -14.54
C ARG A 492 -7.10 27.17 -16.04
N ARG A 493 -6.64 26.25 -16.91
CA ARG A 493 -6.74 26.45 -18.37
C ARG A 493 -8.14 26.15 -18.92
N ALA A 494 -8.86 25.19 -18.34
CA ALA A 494 -10.25 24.92 -18.71
C ALA A 494 -11.23 26.01 -18.24
N PHE A 495 -10.95 26.67 -17.10
CA PHE A 495 -11.75 27.83 -16.65
C PHE A 495 -11.44 29.10 -17.45
N ALA A 496 -10.18 29.31 -17.87
CA ALA A 496 -9.80 30.46 -18.67
C ALA A 496 -10.27 30.39 -20.14
N SER A 497 -10.54 29.20 -20.68
CA SER A 497 -11.13 29.05 -22.03
C SER A 497 -12.66 29.13 -22.03
N ARG A 498 -13.34 28.67 -20.96
CA ARG A 498 -14.80 28.82 -20.79
C ARG A 498 -15.25 30.25 -20.46
N ALA A 499 -14.40 31.08 -19.86
CA ALA A 499 -14.70 32.49 -19.63
C ALA A 499 -14.56 33.38 -20.90
N ARG A 500 -14.03 32.85 -22.02
CA ARG A 500 -13.93 33.59 -23.30
C ARG A 500 -14.97 33.17 -24.35
N SER A 501 -15.71 32.08 -24.14
CA SER A 501 -16.74 31.62 -25.09
C SER A 501 -18.17 32.01 -24.72
N THR A 502 -18.40 32.62 -23.55
CA THR A 502 -19.72 33.10 -23.11
C THR A 502 -19.97 34.59 -23.35
N ALA A 503 -19.07 35.28 -24.07
CA ALA A 503 -19.21 36.70 -24.44
C ALA A 503 -19.49 36.92 -25.95
N ARG A 504 -19.90 35.89 -26.70
CA ARG A 504 -20.25 36.00 -28.13
C ARG A 504 -21.45 35.14 -28.49
N SER A 505 -22.66 35.56 -28.09
CA SER A 505 -23.91 35.23 -28.78
C SER A 505 -25.10 35.85 -28.05
N ALA A 506 -25.46 37.08 -28.41
CA ALA A 506 -26.80 37.63 -28.16
C ALA A 506 -27.33 38.18 -29.50
N PRO A 507 -28.53 37.78 -29.95
CA PRO A 507 -29.07 38.20 -31.24
C PRO A 507 -29.76 39.57 -31.13
N THR A 508 -29.38 40.48 -32.03
CA THR A 508 -30.04 41.78 -32.22
C THR A 508 -31.37 41.61 -32.97
N ARG A 509 -32.48 42.02 -32.36
CA ARG A 509 -33.78 42.19 -33.03
C ARG A 509 -34.09 43.69 -33.20
N LYS A 510 -34.53 44.03 -34.41
CA LYS A 510 -34.74 45.38 -34.98
C LYS A 510 -35.77 46.24 -34.23
N GLY A 511 -35.53 47.55 -34.23
CA GLY A 511 -36.51 48.59 -33.91
C GLY A 511 -35.98 50.01 -34.17
N ARG A 512 -36.05 50.44 -35.45
CA ARG A 512 -36.37 51.79 -35.98
C ARG A 512 -36.72 52.87 -34.90
N ILE A 513 -36.27 54.14 -34.88
CA ILE A 513 -36.36 55.24 -35.87
C ILE A 513 -35.52 56.48 -35.39
N SER A 514 -34.92 57.19 -36.36
CA SER A 514 -34.54 58.63 -36.48
C SER A 514 -33.72 59.41 -35.43
N GLY A 515 -32.89 60.35 -35.93
CA GLY A 515 -32.56 61.59 -35.21
C GLY A 515 -31.09 62.04 -35.19
N ILE A 516 -30.65 62.67 -36.27
CA ILE A 516 -29.43 63.52 -36.43
C ILE A 516 -29.57 64.81 -35.55
N PRO A 517 -28.57 65.70 -35.26
CA PRO A 517 -27.08 65.68 -35.32
C PRO A 517 -26.33 66.18 -34.05
N ARG A 518 -24.99 65.95 -34.07
CA ARG A 518 -23.85 66.84 -33.72
C ARG A 518 -24.03 67.99 -32.69
N ARG A 519 -23.11 68.05 -31.70
CA ARG A 519 -22.14 69.17 -31.54
C ARG A 519 -21.05 68.85 -30.50
N SER A 520 -19.88 69.41 -30.78
CA SER A 520 -18.58 69.26 -30.13
C SER A 520 -18.47 70.07 -28.80
N PRO A 521 -17.35 69.93 -28.04
CA PRO A 521 -17.22 70.16 -26.58
C PRO A 521 -16.80 71.63 -26.27
N PRO A 522 -16.47 72.07 -25.02
CA PRO A 522 -15.16 71.81 -24.38
C PRO A 522 -15.09 71.91 -22.82
N SER A 523 -13.87 71.72 -22.29
CA SER A 523 -13.23 72.40 -21.12
C SER A 523 -13.87 72.27 -19.72
N ARG A 524 -13.23 71.58 -18.75
CA ARG A 524 -12.10 71.99 -17.85
C ARG A 524 -12.53 72.75 -16.58
N LEU A 525 -11.84 72.39 -15.48
CA LEU A 525 -11.73 73.04 -14.15
C LEU A 525 -12.90 72.70 -13.20
N LYS A 526 -12.68 72.27 -11.95
CA LYS A 526 -11.58 72.50 -11.01
C LYS A 526 -11.06 71.22 -10.37
#